data_AF-A0A7S4B935-F1
#
_entry.id   AF-A0A7S4B935-F1
#
_cell.length_a   1.000
_cell.length_b   1.000
_cell.length_c   1.000
_cell.angle_alpha   90.00
_cell.angle_beta   90.00
_cell.angle_gamma   90.00
#
_symmetry.space_group_name_H-M   'P 1'
#
loop_
_entity.id
_entity.type
_entity.pdbx_description
1 polymer ?
#
loop_
_entity_poly.entity_id
_entity_poly.type
_entity_poly.pdbx_seq_one_letter_code
_entity_poly.pdbx_strand_id
1 'polypeptide(L)'
;TQVDVYEYGEESIPAFDRESTVLAFPSADAVPFARLEAVEKVTTLVVLCCPWRQPAKLLALPQLQGIRHVKIGRIRGQSEYWRVGAHDAGHLSTIEALRCLLAEYVVAA
;
A
#
# COMPACT_ATOMS: atom_id res chain seq x y z
N THR A 1 -1.65 11.33 -18.96
CA THR A 1 -2.14 10.69 -17.74
C THR A 1 -2.83 11.75 -16.91
N GLN A 2 -4.13 11.61 -16.68
CA GLN A 2 -4.90 12.52 -15.82
C GLN A 2 -4.66 12.09 -14.36
N VAL A 3 -4.43 13.06 -13.48
CA VAL A 3 -4.27 12.83 -12.04
C VAL A 3 -5.41 13.58 -11.35
N ASP A 4 -6.37 12.83 -10.85
CA ASP A 4 -7.48 13.39 -10.08
C ASP A 4 -7.09 13.40 -8.60
N VAL A 5 -7.05 14.59 -8.00
CA VAL A 5 -6.73 14.79 -6.58
C VAL A 5 -8.04 15.01 -5.83
N TYR A 6 -8.34 14.13 -4.88
CA TYR A 6 -9.51 14.24 -4.01
C TYR A 6 -9.05 14.53 -2.58
N GLU A 7 -9.46 15.68 -2.05
CA GLU A 7 -9.22 16.04 -0.66
C GLU A 7 -10.42 15.60 0.19
N TYR A 8 -10.26 14.53 0.94
CA TYR A 8 -11.26 14.07 1.89
C TYR A 8 -11.01 14.80 3.23
N GLY A 9 -11.75 15.88 3.46
CA GLY A 9 -11.74 16.65 4.70
C GLY A 9 -12.54 15.97 5.82
N GLU A 10 -13.65 16.59 6.26
CA GLU A 10 -14.66 15.92 7.10
C GLU A 10 -15.53 14.93 6.31
N GLU A 11 -15.43 14.94 4.97
CA GLU A 11 -16.16 14.02 4.11
C GLU A 11 -15.68 12.58 4.29
N SER A 12 -16.61 11.63 4.20
CA SER A 12 -16.33 10.22 4.40
C SER A 12 -15.42 9.69 3.28
N ILE A 13 -14.27 9.12 3.65
CA ILE A 13 -13.45 8.27 2.79
C ILE A 13 -14.38 7.32 2.01
N PRO A 14 -14.21 7.17 0.68
CA PRO A 14 -15.11 6.37 -0.13
C PRO A 14 -15.08 4.89 0.31
N ALA A 15 -16.19 4.21 0.12
CA ALA A 15 -16.19 2.75 0.20
C ALA A 15 -15.41 2.18 -1.00
N PHE A 16 -14.46 1.30 -0.73
CA PHE A 16 -13.67 0.65 -1.77
C PHE A 16 -14.34 -0.66 -2.21
N ASP A 17 -14.31 -0.94 -3.51
CA ASP A 17 -14.64 -2.28 -4.02
C ASP A 17 -13.55 -3.27 -3.63
N ARG A 18 -13.91 -4.27 -2.83
CA ARG A 18 -12.97 -5.24 -2.24
C ARG A 18 -12.40 -6.23 -3.27
N GLU A 19 -13.07 -6.41 -4.41
CA GLU A 19 -12.55 -7.27 -5.48
C GLU A 19 -11.40 -6.58 -6.24
N SER A 20 -11.59 -5.31 -6.60
CA SER A 20 -10.64 -4.54 -7.42
C SER A 20 -9.64 -3.69 -6.64
N THR A 21 -9.80 -3.59 -5.31
CA THR A 21 -8.93 -2.78 -4.44
C THR A 21 -8.05 -3.64 -3.54
N VAL A 22 -6.78 -3.24 -3.42
CA VAL A 22 -5.83 -3.80 -2.44
C VAL A 22 -5.19 -2.69 -1.61
N LEU A 23 -4.80 -3.04 -0.38
CA LEU A 23 -4.11 -2.14 0.54
C LEU A 23 -2.62 -2.52 0.62
N ALA A 24 -1.74 -1.55 0.35
CA ALA A 24 -0.30 -1.69 0.59
C ALA A 24 -0.01 -1.67 2.09
N PHE A 25 0.02 -2.84 2.73
CA PHE A 25 0.28 -2.94 4.16
C PHE A 25 0.89 -4.30 4.53
N PRO A 26 2.03 -4.35 5.26
CA PRO A 26 2.70 -5.59 5.61
C PRO A 26 2.08 -6.26 6.86
N SER A 27 0.79 -6.59 6.83
CA SER A 27 0.18 -7.41 7.88
C SER A 27 0.68 -8.86 7.84
N ALA A 28 0.34 -9.63 8.87
CA ALA A 28 0.64 -11.07 8.93
C ALA A 28 0.13 -11.82 7.69
N ASP A 29 -1.11 -11.55 7.28
CA ASP A 29 -1.79 -12.21 6.17
C ASP A 29 -1.49 -11.57 4.80
N ALA A 30 -0.69 -10.50 4.75
CA ALA A 30 -0.37 -9.83 3.50
C ALA A 30 0.47 -10.72 2.59
N VAL A 31 0.20 -10.69 1.29
CA VAL A 31 0.91 -11.49 0.27
C VAL A 31 1.57 -10.60 -0.79
N PRO A 32 2.66 -11.04 -1.44
CA PRO A 32 3.17 -10.37 -2.64
C PRO A 32 2.18 -10.48 -3.80
N PHE A 33 2.23 -9.55 -4.75
CA PHE A 33 1.36 -9.57 -5.94
C PHE A 33 1.42 -10.90 -6.72
N ALA A 34 2.61 -11.52 -6.81
CA ALA A 34 2.79 -12.82 -7.46
C ALA A 34 2.01 -13.99 -6.80
N ARG A 35 1.47 -13.79 -5.59
CA ARG A 35 0.64 -14.78 -4.87
C ARG A 35 -0.77 -14.28 -4.62
N LEU A 36 -1.13 -13.11 -5.17
CA LEU A 36 -2.46 -12.56 -5.02
C LEU A 36 -3.39 -13.24 -6.04
N GLU A 37 -4.51 -13.78 -5.56
CA GLU A 37 -5.53 -14.35 -6.43
C GLU A 37 -6.26 -13.26 -7.21
N ALA A 38 -6.61 -13.54 -8.47
CA ALA A 38 -7.31 -12.62 -9.37
C ALA A 38 -6.64 -11.23 -9.45
N VAL A 39 -5.31 -11.20 -9.58
CA VAL A 39 -4.51 -9.96 -9.66
C VAL A 39 -4.91 -9.08 -10.85
N GLU A 40 -5.38 -9.69 -11.94
CA GLU A 40 -5.88 -9.02 -13.14
C GLU A 40 -7.12 -8.15 -12.89
N LYS A 41 -7.87 -8.40 -11.81
CA LYS A 41 -9.01 -7.58 -11.40
C LYS A 41 -8.61 -6.34 -10.59
N VAL A 42 -7.37 -6.29 -10.11
CA VAL A 42 -6.91 -5.19 -9.26
C VAL A 42 -6.64 -3.97 -10.11
N THR A 43 -7.43 -2.91 -9.87
CA THR A 43 -7.30 -1.61 -10.53
C THR A 43 -6.91 -0.50 -9.56
N THR A 44 -7.05 -0.75 -8.25
CA THR A 44 -6.91 0.28 -7.22
C THR A 44 -5.93 -0.18 -6.14
N LEU A 45 -4.89 0.62 -5.91
CA LEU A 45 -3.94 0.45 -4.81
C LEU A 45 -4.15 1.56 -3.78
N VAL A 46 -4.51 1.20 -2.55
CA VAL A 46 -4.57 2.13 -1.42
C VAL A 46 -3.22 2.11 -0.71
N VAL A 47 -2.69 3.29 -0.38
CA VAL A 47 -1.44 3.44 0.36
C VAL A 47 -1.64 4.35 1.57
N LEU A 48 -1.16 3.94 2.73
CA LEU A 48 -1.26 4.72 3.96
C LEU A 48 -0.06 5.67 4.09
N CYS A 49 -0.23 6.92 3.61
CA CYS A 49 0.81 7.93 3.72
C CYS A 49 0.79 8.58 5.12
N CYS A 50 1.45 7.95 6.08
CA CYS A 50 1.55 8.44 7.46
C CYS A 50 2.93 8.14 8.07
N PRO A 51 3.29 8.75 9.20
CA PRO A 51 4.46 8.32 9.95
C PRO A 51 4.33 6.85 10.38
N TRP A 52 5.43 6.10 10.32
CA TRP A 52 5.51 4.67 10.68
C TRP A 52 4.95 4.30 12.07
N ARG A 53 4.84 5.27 12.98
CA ARG A 53 4.27 5.10 14.33
C ARG A 53 2.74 5.20 14.42
N GLN A 54 2.05 5.57 13.33
CA GLN A 54 0.59 5.76 13.31
C GLN A 54 -0.24 4.84 12.38
N PRO A 55 0.27 3.75 11.78
CA PRO A 55 -0.51 2.98 10.81
C PRO A 55 -1.74 2.33 11.44
N ALA A 56 -1.67 1.93 12.71
CA ALA A 56 -2.78 1.28 13.41
C ALA A 56 -4.06 2.13 13.47
N LYS A 57 -3.93 3.46 13.59
CA LYS A 57 -5.08 4.37 13.61
C LYS A 57 -5.79 4.40 12.26
N LEU A 58 -5.02 4.40 11.17
CA LEU A 58 -5.58 4.38 9.82
C LEU A 58 -6.17 3.02 9.48
N LEU A 59 -5.53 1.92 9.88
CA LEU A 59 -6.05 0.58 9.68
C LEU A 59 -7.38 0.32 10.40
N ALA A 60 -7.70 1.08 11.46
CA ALA A 60 -8.97 0.96 12.17
C ALA A 60 -10.15 1.59 11.42
N LEU A 61 -9.90 2.28 10.29
CA LEU A 61 -10.96 2.90 9.50
C LEU A 61 -11.91 1.83 8.94
N PRO A 62 -13.25 2.00 9.10
CA PRO A 62 -14.23 1.05 8.59
C PRO A 62 -14.09 0.74 7.10
N GLN A 63 -13.69 1.74 6.31
CA GLN A 63 -13.52 1.65 4.85
C GLN A 63 -12.39 0.69 4.44
N LEU A 64 -11.40 0.49 5.31
CA LEU A 64 -10.27 -0.40 5.02
C LEU A 64 -10.53 -1.84 5.49
N GLN A 65 -11.61 -2.08 6.24
CA GLN A 65 -11.91 -3.42 6.76
C GLN A 65 -12.30 -4.39 5.64
N GLY A 66 -11.61 -5.52 5.62
CA GLY A 66 -11.83 -6.59 4.63
C GLY A 66 -11.17 -6.34 3.27
N ILE A 67 -10.39 -5.26 3.11
CA ILE A 67 -9.53 -5.09 1.94
C ILE A 67 -8.35 -6.06 2.04
N ARG A 68 -8.01 -6.70 0.93
CA ARG A 68 -6.86 -7.61 0.85
C ARG A 68 -5.56 -6.82 0.96
N HIS A 69 -4.62 -7.33 1.76
CA HIS A 69 -3.33 -6.68 1.96
C HIS A 69 -2.27 -7.24 1.02
N VAL A 70 -1.51 -6.35 0.39
CA VAL A 70 -0.31 -6.68 -0.36
C VAL A 70 0.93 -6.16 0.33
N LYS A 71 2.01 -6.94 0.26
CA LYS A 71 3.33 -6.58 0.78
C LYS A 71 4.39 -6.76 -0.29
N ILE A 72 5.47 -5.99 -0.19
CA ILE A 72 6.62 -6.13 -1.08
C ILE A 72 7.26 -7.50 -0.82
N GLY A 73 7.34 -8.33 -1.85
CA GLY A 73 7.87 -9.69 -1.74
C GLY A 73 9.37 -9.72 -1.45
N ARG A 74 10.13 -8.76 -2.00
CA ARG A 74 11.56 -8.64 -1.71
C ARG A 74 12.03 -7.19 -1.64
N ILE A 75 12.22 -6.69 -0.43
CA ILE A 75 12.84 -5.38 -0.22
C ILE A 75 14.34 -5.48 -0.52
N ARG A 76 14.84 -4.62 -1.41
CA ARG A 76 16.26 -4.56 -1.78
C ARG A 76 16.85 -3.24 -1.30
N GLY A 77 17.73 -3.30 -0.31
CA GLY A 77 18.48 -2.13 0.17
C GLY A 77 17.84 -1.41 1.36
N GLN A 78 18.47 -0.32 1.77
CA GLN A 78 17.96 0.63 2.76
C GLN A 78 17.23 1.77 2.03
N SER A 79 16.31 2.46 2.70
CA SER A 79 15.63 3.62 2.10
C SER A 79 16.63 4.73 1.76
N GLU A 80 16.51 5.29 0.56
CA GLU A 80 17.34 6.41 0.10
C GLU A 80 16.74 7.78 0.44
N TYR A 81 15.50 7.81 0.92
CA TYR A 81 14.69 9.03 1.07
C TYR A 81 14.44 9.42 2.52
N TRP A 82 14.72 8.52 3.47
CA TRP A 82 14.55 8.79 4.89
C TRP A 82 15.81 9.43 5.50
N ARG A 83 15.67 10.66 6.02
CA ARG A 83 16.81 11.45 6.56
C ARG A 83 17.00 11.32 8.08
N VAL A 84 16.10 10.61 8.78
CA VAL A 84 16.09 10.56 10.25
C VAL A 84 16.37 9.14 10.74
N GLY A 85 17.62 8.88 11.14
CA GLY A 85 18.05 7.66 11.84
C GLY A 85 18.08 6.38 10.99
N ALA A 86 18.99 5.47 11.30
CA ALA A 86 19.09 4.16 10.67
C ALA A 86 17.85 3.32 10.99
N HIS A 87 16.79 3.50 10.22
CA HIS A 87 15.72 2.52 10.18
C HIS A 87 16.20 1.30 9.37
N ASP A 88 15.77 0.11 9.79
CA ASP A 88 16.12 -1.12 9.11
C ASP A 88 15.67 -1.14 7.64
N ALA A 89 16.14 -2.13 6.89
CA ALA A 89 15.80 -2.30 5.47
C ALA A 89 14.29 -2.39 5.17
N GLY A 90 13.42 -2.52 6.18
CA GLY A 90 11.97 -2.60 6.01
C GLY A 90 11.25 -1.25 5.92
N HIS A 91 11.89 -0.14 6.30
CA HIS A 91 11.26 1.17 6.37
C HIS A 91 11.47 1.97 5.09
N LEU A 92 10.59 1.76 4.11
CA LEU A 92 10.59 2.49 2.85
C LEU A 92 9.75 3.77 2.93
N SER A 93 10.13 4.79 2.17
CA SER A 93 9.21 5.90 1.89
C SER A 93 8.03 5.43 1.04
N THR A 94 6.91 6.17 1.07
CA THR A 94 5.72 5.87 0.25
C THR A 94 6.06 5.75 -1.24
N ILE A 95 6.95 6.61 -1.76
CA ILE A 95 7.37 6.59 -3.18
C ILE A 95 8.21 5.34 -3.52
N GLU A 96 9.10 4.90 -2.62
CA GLU A 96 9.87 3.67 -2.80
C GLU A 96 8.97 2.44 -2.75
N ALA A 97 8.06 2.40 -1.78
CA ALA A 97 7.08 1.33 -1.65
C ALA A 97 6.21 1.24 -2.91
N LEU A 98 5.71 2.36 -3.40
CA LEU A 98 4.92 2.43 -4.63
C LEU A 98 5.71 1.92 -5.85
N ARG A 99 6.97 2.35 -6.00
CA ARG A 99 7.84 1.88 -7.09
C ARG A 99 8.04 0.36 -7.04
N CYS A 100 8.31 -0.20 -5.87
CA CYS A 100 8.49 -1.64 -5.70
C CYS A 100 7.20 -2.42 -5.99
N LEU A 101 6.07 -1.97 -5.43
CA LEU A 101 4.77 -2.60 -5.62
C LEU A 101 4.32 -2.56 -7.08
N LEU A 102 4.52 -1.43 -7.77
CA LEU A 102 4.19 -1.30 -9.18
C LEU A 102 5.04 -2.24 -10.05
N ALA A 103 6.33 -2.38 -9.76
CA ALA A 103 7.19 -3.33 -10.46
C ALA A 103 6.76 -4.79 -10.23
N GLU A 104 6.34 -5.14 -9.02
CA GLU A 104 5.80 -6.48 -8.73
C GLU A 104 4.45 -6.72 -9.42
N TYR A 105 3.57 -5.72 -9.46
CA TYR A 105 2.27 -5.79 -10.15
C TYR A 105 2.44 -5.99 -11.66
N VAL A 106 3.29 -5.20 -12.33
CA VAL A 106 3.54 -5.31 -13.78
C VAL A 106 4.09 -6.68 -14.20
N VAL A 107 4.78 -7.38 -13.29
CA VAL A 107 5.28 -8.74 -13.55
C VAL A 107 4.20 -9.80 -13.27
N ALA A 108 3.26 -9.52 -12.37
CA ALA A 108 2.24 -10.47 -11.93
C ALA A 108 0.94 -10.41 -12.75
N ALA A 109 0.60 -9.23 -13.30
CA ALA A 109 -0.57 -9.00 -14.15
C ALA A 109 -0.27 -9.30 -15.63
#